data_AF-A0A925CX04-F1
#
_entry.id   AF-A0A925CX04-F1
#
_cell.length_a   1.000
_cell.length_b   1.000
_cell.length_c   1.000
_cell.angle_alpha   90.00
_cell.angle_beta   90.00
_cell.angle_gamma   90.00
#
_symmetry.space_group_name_H-M   'P 1'
#
loop_
_entity.id
_entity.type
_entity.pdbx_description
1 polymer ?
#
loop_
_entity_poly.entity_id
_entity_poly.type
_entity_poly.pdbx_seq_one_letter_code
_entity_poly.pdbx_strand_id
1 'polypeptide(L)'
;VNLNIDMIGRIDPKRTKGDSTNYVYIVGDDKLSSDLKPISEMINKKYTKLELDYKYNDPQDTERIYFRSDHYNFARKGVPIIFYFNGTHADYHRPSDTPDKIDYVQMTKRAHLVFYTAWEMANRNDMLKRDIPLDNMVR
;
A
#
# COMPACT_ATOMS: atom_id res chain seq x y z
N VAL A 1 8.09 -1.40 -11.37
CA VAL A 1 7.44 -1.43 -10.03
C VAL A 1 6.08 -2.07 -10.16
N ASN A 2 5.55 -2.67 -9.10
CA ASN A 2 4.15 -3.07 -8.99
C ASN A 2 3.46 -2.20 -7.92
N LEU A 3 2.39 -1.51 -8.28
CA LEU A 3 1.57 -0.73 -7.34
C LEU A 3 0.24 -1.47 -7.19
N ASN A 4 0.15 -2.32 -6.17
CA ASN A 4 -1.00 -3.17 -5.92
C ASN A 4 -2.04 -2.44 -5.10
N ILE A 5 -3.29 -2.52 -5.54
CA ILE A 5 -4.44 -1.91 -4.88
C ILE A 5 -5.40 -3.04 -4.54
N ASP A 6 -5.67 -3.23 -3.25
CA ASP A 6 -6.72 -4.14 -2.81
C ASP A 6 -7.34 -3.60 -1.54
N MET A 7 -8.66 -3.64 -1.45
CA MET A 7 -9.46 -3.07 -0.38
C MET A 7 -8.97 -1.64 -0.04
N ILE A 8 -9.41 -0.65 -0.82
CA ILE A 8 -9.10 0.78 -0.56
C ILE A 8 -10.35 1.64 -0.30
N GLY A 9 -11.53 1.03 -0.27
CA GLY A 9 -12.81 1.72 -0.18
C GLY A 9 -13.44 1.75 1.22
N ARG A 10 -12.83 1.10 2.21
CA ARG A 10 -13.40 0.90 3.56
C ARG A 10 -12.49 1.48 4.63
N ILE A 11 -12.96 1.46 5.87
CA ILE A 11 -12.23 1.91 7.06
C ILE A 11 -12.00 0.71 7.96
N ASP A 12 -10.77 0.55 8.45
CA ASP A 12 -10.38 -0.49 9.40
C ASP A 12 -10.93 -0.13 10.78
N PRO A 13 -11.90 -0.89 11.32
CA PRO A 13 -12.43 -0.63 12.65
C PRO A 13 -11.39 -0.85 13.76
N LYS A 14 -10.26 -1.53 13.47
CA LYS A 14 -9.16 -1.72 14.43
C LYS A 14 -8.21 -0.52 14.47
N ARG A 15 -8.36 0.46 13.58
CA ARG A 15 -7.47 1.63 13.54
C ARG A 15 -7.91 2.67 14.56
N THR A 16 -7.16 2.77 15.65
CA THR A 16 -7.46 3.66 16.79
C THR A 16 -6.45 4.81 16.95
N LYS A 17 -5.40 4.86 16.13
CA LYS A 17 -4.37 5.90 16.16
C LYS A 17 -4.53 6.84 14.97
N GLY A 18 -4.22 8.12 15.15
CA GLY A 18 -4.23 9.11 14.06
C GLY A 18 -5.64 9.45 13.56
N ASP A 19 -5.72 10.03 12.35
CA ASP A 19 -7.01 10.30 11.70
C ASP A 19 -7.59 8.98 11.20
N SER A 20 -8.59 8.44 11.90
CA SER A 20 -9.20 7.13 11.65
C SER A 20 -9.77 6.97 10.24
N THR A 21 -9.92 8.05 9.47
CA THR A 21 -10.50 8.03 8.13
C THR A 21 -9.49 8.35 7.02
N ASN A 22 -8.57 9.29 7.26
CA ASN A 22 -7.65 9.80 6.25
C ASN A 22 -6.29 9.07 6.22
N TYR A 23 -6.31 7.75 6.03
CA TYR A 23 -5.10 6.94 6.02
C TYR A 23 -5.11 5.90 4.88
N VAL A 24 -3.94 5.31 4.64
CA VAL A 24 -3.78 4.08 3.87
C VAL A 24 -2.63 3.28 4.45
N TYR A 25 -2.78 1.96 4.56
CA TYR A 25 -1.66 1.10 4.91
C TYR A 25 -0.75 0.93 3.69
N ILE A 26 0.54 1.14 3.92
CA ILE A 26 1.60 0.99 2.92
C ILE A 26 2.44 -0.23 3.31
N VAL A 27 2.57 -1.18 2.39
CA VAL A 27 3.29 -2.44 2.64
C VAL A 27 4.28 -2.71 1.50
N GLY A 28 5.53 -2.99 1.85
CA GLY A 28 6.59 -3.47 0.95
C GLY A 28 7.43 -2.39 0.24
N ASP A 29 7.18 -1.11 0.49
CA ASP A 29 7.81 0.01 -0.21
C ASP A 29 9.30 0.23 0.13
N ASP A 30 9.79 -0.42 1.17
CA ASP A 30 11.18 -0.38 1.64
C ASP A 30 11.91 -1.74 1.55
N LYS A 31 11.32 -2.75 0.90
CA LYS A 31 11.86 -4.12 0.93
C LYS A 31 12.77 -4.47 -0.24
N LEU A 32 12.65 -3.77 -1.37
CA LEU A 32 13.38 -4.11 -2.60
C LEU A 32 14.02 -2.89 -3.31
N SER A 33 13.69 -1.68 -2.87
CA SER A 33 14.15 -0.43 -3.49
C SER A 33 14.33 0.64 -2.42
N SER A 34 15.49 1.28 -2.38
CA SER A 34 15.73 2.44 -1.52
C SER A 34 15.02 3.71 -2.00
N ASP A 35 14.62 3.77 -3.27
CA ASP A 35 13.98 4.94 -3.87
C ASP A 35 12.46 5.00 -3.60
N LEU A 36 11.82 3.84 -3.42
CA LEU A 36 10.37 3.72 -3.55
C LEU A 36 9.59 4.40 -2.41
N LYS A 37 9.99 4.17 -1.15
CA LYS A 37 9.41 4.86 0.02
C LYS A 37 9.58 6.39 -0.04
N PRO A 38 10.79 6.95 -0.25
CA PRO A 38 10.96 8.40 -0.41
C PRO A 38 10.07 9.01 -1.50
N ILE A 39 9.92 8.33 -2.64
CA ILE A 39 9.04 8.78 -3.73
C ILE A 39 7.59 8.81 -3.27
N SER A 40 7.09 7.72 -2.68
CA SER A 40 5.71 7.60 -2.20
C SER A 40 5.38 8.68 -1.15
N GLU A 41 6.28 8.90 -0.18
CA GLU A 41 6.11 9.90 0.88
C GLU A 41 6.13 11.33 0.33
N MET A 42 7.06 11.65 -0.57
CA MET A 42 7.12 12.94 -1.25
C MET A 42 5.82 13.24 -2.02
N ILE A 43 5.34 12.27 -2.79
CA ILE A 43 4.12 12.41 -3.60
C ILE A 43 2.89 12.55 -2.71
N ASN A 44 2.78 11.75 -1.65
CA ASN A 44 1.71 11.90 -0.68
C ASN A 44 1.72 13.29 -0.04
N LYS A 45 2.89 13.79 0.40
CA LYS A 45 3.01 15.13 1.00
C LYS A 45 2.55 16.24 0.04
N LYS A 46 2.88 16.10 -1.26
CA LYS A 46 2.53 17.07 -2.29
C LYS A 46 1.02 17.09 -2.59
N TYR A 47 0.42 15.93 -2.79
CA TYR A 47 -0.94 15.85 -3.35
C TYR A 47 -2.01 15.48 -2.32
N THR A 48 -1.89 14.32 -1.67
CA THR A 48 -3.00 13.68 -0.95
C THR A 48 -3.01 13.94 0.54
N LYS A 49 -1.83 14.01 1.19
CA LYS A 49 -1.71 14.20 2.64
C LYS A 49 -2.50 13.15 3.44
N LEU A 50 -2.47 11.91 2.97
CA LEU A 50 -2.95 10.75 3.73
C LEU A 50 -1.95 10.43 4.83
N GLU A 51 -2.41 9.89 5.94
CA GLU A 51 -1.52 9.21 6.87
C GLU A 51 -1.06 7.90 6.23
N LEU A 52 0.24 7.79 5.92
CA LEU A 52 0.85 6.56 5.42
C LEU A 52 1.18 5.69 6.63
N ASP A 53 0.36 4.67 6.86
CA ASP A 53 0.45 3.82 8.04
C ASP A 53 1.24 2.54 7.68
N TYR A 54 2.36 2.34 8.35
CA TYR A 54 3.28 1.23 8.08
C TYR A 54 3.09 0.03 9.00
N LYS A 55 2.00 -0.01 9.81
CA LYS A 55 1.72 -1.11 10.76
C LYS A 55 1.96 -2.50 10.14
N TYR A 56 1.37 -2.75 8.98
CA TYR A 56 1.43 -4.05 8.33
C TYR A 56 2.70 -4.27 7.47
N ASN A 57 3.60 -3.28 7.41
CA ASN A 57 4.91 -3.42 6.78
C ASN A 57 5.97 -3.97 7.75
N ASP A 58 5.71 -3.90 9.07
CA ASP A 58 6.57 -4.44 10.12
C ASP A 58 6.76 -5.96 9.93
N PRO A 59 8.01 -6.45 9.78
CA PRO A 59 8.29 -7.88 9.70
C PRO A 59 7.80 -8.69 10.92
N GLN A 60 7.59 -8.04 12.07
CA GLN A 60 7.09 -8.66 13.30
C GLN A 60 5.56 -8.65 13.40
N ASP A 61 4.83 -8.00 12.48
CA ASP A 61 3.38 -8.02 12.48
C ASP A 61 2.86 -9.45 12.18
N THR A 62 2.00 -9.94 13.07
CA THR A 62 1.53 -11.33 13.04
C THR A 62 0.56 -11.62 11.89
N GLU A 63 -0.08 -10.60 11.31
CA GLU A 63 -0.97 -10.77 10.16
C GLU A 63 -0.22 -11.04 8.87
N ARG A 64 1.07 -10.66 8.81
CA ARG A 64 1.98 -10.95 7.70
C ARG A 64 1.40 -10.54 6.34
N ILE A 65 0.77 -9.37 6.29
CA ILE A 65 0.04 -8.84 5.12
C ILE A 65 0.91 -8.77 3.85
N TYR A 66 2.22 -8.52 3.99
CA TYR A 66 3.17 -8.54 2.87
C TYR A 66 3.14 -9.83 2.03
N PHE A 67 2.68 -10.94 2.59
CA PHE A 67 2.60 -12.23 1.88
C PHE A 67 1.19 -12.55 1.36
N ARG A 68 0.18 -11.70 1.56
CA ARG A 68 -1.26 -12.06 1.47
C ARG A 68 -2.01 -11.51 0.25
N SER A 69 -1.34 -10.91 -0.73
CA SER A 69 -1.98 -10.44 -1.97
C SER A 69 -1.06 -10.64 -3.19
N ASP A 70 -1.53 -10.30 -4.39
CA ASP A 70 -0.91 -10.66 -5.66
C ASP A 70 0.48 -10.04 -5.88
N HIS A 71 0.75 -8.88 -5.28
CA HIS A 71 2.06 -8.22 -5.30
C HIS A 71 3.20 -9.14 -4.88
N TYR A 72 2.97 -10.08 -3.95
CA TYR A 72 4.02 -10.97 -3.45
C TYR A 72 4.62 -11.84 -4.57
N ASN A 73 3.82 -12.23 -5.56
CA ASN A 73 4.30 -13.01 -6.70
C ASN A 73 5.30 -12.25 -7.57
N PHE A 74 5.21 -10.92 -7.59
CA PHE A 74 6.18 -10.01 -8.23
C PHE A 74 7.38 -9.77 -7.31
N ALA A 75 7.13 -9.52 -6.03
CA ALA A 75 8.16 -9.26 -5.03
C ALA A 75 9.17 -10.41 -4.91
N ARG A 76 8.69 -11.66 -4.84
CA ARG A 76 9.55 -12.87 -4.79
C ARG A 76 10.40 -13.10 -6.04
N LYS A 77 10.12 -12.37 -7.13
CA LYS A 77 10.92 -12.34 -8.36
C LYS A 77 11.78 -11.09 -8.47
N GLY A 78 11.88 -10.30 -7.40
CA GLY A 78 12.70 -9.10 -7.33
C GLY A 78 12.07 -7.84 -7.90
N VAL A 79 10.77 -7.81 -8.20
CA VAL A 79 10.11 -6.56 -8.63
C VAL A 79 9.75 -5.73 -7.38
N PRO A 80 10.22 -4.48 -7.23
CA PRO A 80 9.78 -3.60 -6.14
C PRO A 80 8.28 -3.36 -6.17
N ILE A 81 7.66 -3.38 -4.99
CA ILE A 81 6.20 -3.28 -4.85
C ILE A 81 5.82 -2.19 -3.83
N ILE A 82 4.63 -1.62 -4.02
CA ILE A 82 3.87 -1.02 -2.92
C ILE A 82 2.50 -1.69 -2.93
N PHE A 83 2.07 -2.20 -1.78
CA PHE A 83 0.69 -2.62 -1.58
C PHE A 83 -0.07 -1.57 -0.75
N TYR A 84 -1.09 -0.99 -1.37
CA TYR A 84 -2.03 -0.05 -0.76
C TYR A 84 -3.26 -0.81 -0.25
N PHE A 85 -3.49 -0.74 1.05
CA PHE A 85 -4.50 -1.51 1.75
C PHE A 85 -5.24 -0.65 2.78
N ASN A 86 -6.54 -0.85 2.97
CA ASN A 86 -7.29 -0.14 3.99
C ASN A 86 -7.39 -0.89 5.33
N GLY A 87 -7.04 -2.17 5.41
CA GLY A 87 -7.33 -3.00 6.60
C GLY A 87 -8.51 -3.94 6.37
N THR A 88 -8.84 -4.75 7.37
CA THR A 88 -9.97 -5.70 7.27
C THR A 88 -11.24 -5.12 7.89
N HIS A 89 -12.40 -5.68 7.58
CA HIS A 89 -13.68 -5.26 8.17
C HIS A 89 -14.60 -6.48 8.37
N ALA A 90 -15.67 -6.30 9.15
CA ALA A 90 -16.59 -7.39 9.52
C ALA A 90 -17.31 -8.05 8.32
N ASP A 91 -17.42 -7.33 7.20
CA ASP A 91 -18.02 -7.85 5.96
C ASP A 91 -17.04 -8.60 5.06
N TYR A 92 -15.73 -8.58 5.35
CA TYR A 92 -14.73 -9.19 4.47
C TYR A 92 -14.99 -10.69 4.28
N HIS A 93 -14.93 -11.17 3.03
CA HIS A 93 -15.30 -12.53 2.61
C HIS A 93 -16.76 -12.91 2.91
N ARG A 94 -17.69 -11.95 2.95
CA ARG A 94 -19.11 -12.21 3.16
C ARG A 94 -19.96 -11.56 2.07
N PRO A 95 -21.16 -12.10 1.77
CA PRO A 95 -22.10 -11.47 0.83
C PRO A 95 -22.55 -10.07 1.24
N SER A 96 -22.34 -9.69 2.51
CA SER A 96 -22.62 -8.35 3.02
C SER A 96 -21.55 -7.31 2.64
N ASP A 97 -20.49 -7.69 1.93
CA ASP A 97 -19.51 -6.76 1.38
C ASP A 97 -20.05 -6.10 0.11
N THR A 98 -20.82 -5.03 0.29
CA THR A 98 -21.63 -4.42 -0.76
C THR A 98 -21.17 -2.98 -1.09
N PRO A 99 -21.35 -2.51 -2.34
CA PRO A 99 -20.82 -1.21 -2.79
C PRO A 99 -21.35 0.02 -2.05
N ASP A 100 -22.54 -0.04 -1.45
CA ASP A 100 -23.13 1.03 -0.64
C ASP A 100 -22.31 1.34 0.62
N LYS A 101 -21.45 0.41 1.03
CA LYS A 101 -20.58 0.56 2.18
C LYS A 101 -19.22 1.18 1.84
N ILE A 102 -18.93 1.44 0.57
CA ILE A 102 -17.68 2.08 0.16
C ILE A 102 -17.72 3.56 0.53
N ASP A 103 -16.67 4.03 1.21
CA ASP A 103 -16.34 5.45 1.32
C ASP A 103 -15.64 5.89 0.04
N TYR A 104 -16.42 6.38 -0.92
CA TYR A 104 -15.90 6.82 -2.23
C TYR A 104 -14.99 8.04 -2.14
N VAL A 105 -15.14 8.87 -1.11
CA VAL A 105 -14.28 10.04 -0.89
C VAL A 105 -12.88 9.58 -0.52
N GLN A 106 -12.76 8.68 0.47
CA GLN A 106 -11.48 8.11 0.86
C GLN A 106 -10.88 7.21 -0.23
N MET A 107 -11.71 6.41 -0.91
CA MET A 107 -11.26 5.59 -2.04
C MET A 107 -10.63 6.44 -3.15
N THR A 108 -11.28 7.54 -3.52
CA THR A 108 -10.77 8.47 -4.55
C THR A 108 -9.44 9.07 -4.13
N LYS A 109 -9.32 9.49 -2.87
CA LYS A 109 -8.08 10.06 -2.34
C LYS A 109 -6.93 9.06 -2.35
N ARG A 110 -7.20 7.79 -1.98
CA ARG A 110 -6.22 6.69 -2.05
C ARG A 110 -5.84 6.37 -3.49
N ALA A 111 -6.81 6.29 -4.40
CA ALA A 111 -6.57 6.08 -5.83
C ALA A 111 -5.70 7.21 -6.44
N HIS A 112 -5.94 8.46 -6.04
CA HIS A 112 -5.10 9.59 -6.45
C HIS A 112 -3.66 9.44 -5.97
N LEU A 113 -3.42 8.98 -4.73
CA LEU A 113 -2.05 8.71 -4.28
C LEU A 113 -1.36 7.69 -5.19
N VAL A 114 -2.02 6.56 -5.47
CA VAL A 114 -1.45 5.54 -6.35
C VAL A 114 -1.18 6.09 -7.75
N PHE A 115 -2.13 6.86 -8.30
CA PHE A 115 -1.96 7.52 -9.59
C PHE A 115 -0.76 8.47 -9.61
N TYR A 116 -0.64 9.38 -8.64
CA TYR A 116 0.48 10.32 -8.61
C TYR A 116 1.82 9.64 -8.38
N THR A 117 1.86 8.54 -7.62
CA THR A 117 3.08 7.75 -7.46
C THR A 117 3.45 7.09 -8.78
N ALA A 118 2.50 6.47 -9.48
CA ALA A 118 2.73 5.91 -10.81
C ALA A 118 3.20 6.98 -11.81
N TRP A 119 2.56 8.16 -11.77
CA TRP A 119 2.90 9.30 -12.63
C TRP A 119 4.33 9.77 -12.41
N GLU A 120 4.74 9.98 -11.16
CA GLU A 120 6.11 10.35 -10.83
C GLU A 120 7.09 9.30 -11.37
N MET A 121 6.81 8.01 -11.13
CA MET A 121 7.70 6.94 -11.57
C MET A 121 7.81 6.81 -13.09
N ALA A 122 6.73 7.06 -13.82
CA ALA A 122 6.70 7.00 -15.28
C ALA A 122 7.43 8.18 -15.96
N ASN A 123 7.61 9.30 -15.26
CA ASN A 123 8.20 10.53 -15.82
C ASN A 123 9.64 10.79 -15.36
N ARG A 124 10.26 9.86 -14.62
CA ARG A 124 11.67 9.96 -14.22
C ARG A 124 12.58 9.55 -15.38
N ASN A 125 13.75 10.20 -15.46
CA ASN A 125 14.80 9.83 -16.43
C ASN A 125 15.46 8.48 -16.10
N ASP A 126 15.59 8.19 -14.81
CA ASP A 126 16.21 6.96 -14.32
C ASP A 126 15.15 5.94 -13.91
N MET A 127 15.43 4.66 -14.17
CA MET A 127 14.64 3.56 -13.63
C MET A 127 14.69 3.55 -12.10
N LEU A 128 13.61 3.05 -11.48
CA LEU A 128 13.60 2.79 -10.04
C LEU A 128 14.75 1.83 -9.67
N LYS A 129 15.53 2.18 -8.66
CA LYS A 129 16.58 1.29 -8.14
C LYS A 129 15.99 -0.02 -7.62
N ARG A 130 16.66 -1.13 -7.94
CA ARG A 130 16.42 -2.45 -7.38
C ARG A 130 17.64 -2.92 -6.60
N ASP A 131 17.93 -2.24 -5.50
CA ASP A 131 19.22 -2.26 -4.79
C ASP A 131 19.22 -2.95 -3.42
N ILE A 132 18.04 -3.29 -2.89
CA ILE A 132 17.94 -4.07 -1.66
C ILE A 132 17.96 -5.57 -2.02
N PRO A 133 18.84 -6.40 -1.42
CA PRO A 133 18.92 -7.83 -1.74
C PRO A 133 17.56 -8.52 -1.64
N LEU A 134 17.30 -9.46 -2.55
CA LEU A 134 16.15 -10.35 -2.38
C LEU A 134 16.46 -11.24 -1.18
N ASP A 135 15.84 -10.98 -0.05
CA ASP A 135 15.94 -11.90 1.07
C ASP A 135 15.17 -13.18 0.70
N ASN A 136 15.73 -14.35 1.03
CA ASN A 136 15.10 -15.65 0.78
C ASN A 136 13.96 -15.87 1.78
N MET A 137 13.07 -14.87 1.95
CA MET A 137 11.98 -14.88 2.91
C MET A 137 11.06 -16.07 2.59
N VAL A 138 11.32 -17.17 3.28
CA VAL A 138 10.42 -18.31 3.34
C VAL A 138 9.16 -17.82 4.03
N ARG A 139 8.01 -18.06 3.39
CA ARG A 139 6.71 -17.86 4.02
C ARG A 139 6.64 -18.64 5.33
#